data_AF-A0A7J9JXE7-F1
#
_entry.id   AF-A0A7J9JXE7-F1
#
_cell.length_a   1.000
_cell.length_b   1.000
_cell.length_c   1.000
_cell.angle_alpha   90.00
_cell.angle_beta   90.00
_cell.angle_gamma   90.00
#
_symmetry.space_group_name_H-M   'P 1'
#
loop_
_entity.id
_entity.type
_entity.pdbx_description
1 polymer ?
#
loop_
_entity_poly.entity_id
_entity_poly.type
_entity_poly.pdbx_seq_one_letter_code
_entity_poly.pdbx_strand_id
1 'polypeptide(L)' 'MLEDFKIHEGDVWTELVDGIPMIMFSDRVKDFIERKMAKIIINQLLGIKIAFDALLNRVT' A
#
# COMPACT_ATOMS: atom_id res chain seq x y z
N MET A 1 2.38 -5.14 -15.18
CA MET A 1 0.91 -5.14 -15.19
C MET A 1 0.45 -4.98 -13.75
N LEU A 2 -0.51 -4.10 -13.47
CA LEU A 2 -1.21 -4.12 -12.19
C LEU A 2 -1.89 -5.49 -12.12
N GLU A 3 -1.51 -6.34 -11.18
CA GLU A 3 -2.31 -7.50 -10.86
C GLU A 3 -3.66 -6.98 -10.36
N ASP A 4 -4.72 -7.28 -11.10
CA ASP A 4 -6.08 -6.93 -10.71
C ASP A 4 -6.46 -7.80 -9.51
N PHE A 5 -6.27 -7.26 -8.32
CA PHE A 5 -6.75 -7.89 -7.09
C PHE A 5 -8.27 -7.84 -7.06
N LYS A 6 -8.90 -9.00 -7.24
CA LYS A 6 -10.35 -9.15 -7.12
C LYS A 6 -10.75 -9.37 -5.68
N ILE A 7 -11.71 -8.57 -5.24
CA ILE A 7 -12.42 -8.70 -3.96
C ILE A 7 -13.55 -9.71 -4.19
N HIS A 8 -13.69 -10.66 -3.25
CA HIS A 8 -14.76 -11.65 -3.26
C HIS A 8 -15.74 -11.43 -2.11
N GLU A 9 -16.84 -12.17 -2.11
CA GLU A 9 -17.74 -12.19 -0.96
C GLU A 9 -17.00 -12.70 0.29
N GLY A 10 -17.20 -12.03 1.43
CA GLY A 10 -16.48 -12.32 2.68
C GLY A 10 -15.08 -11.70 2.80
N ASP A 11 -14.54 -11.08 1.73
CA ASP A 11 -13.29 -10.32 1.83
C ASP A 11 -13.47 -8.99 2.57
N VAL A 12 -14.70 -8.46 2.56
CA VAL A 12 -15.09 -7.21 3.20
C VAL A 12 -16.43 -7.43 3.91
N TRP A 13 -16.51 -7.02 5.17
CA TRP A 13 -17.76 -7.00 5.92
C TRP A 13 -17.82 -5.78 6.83
N THR A 14 -18.95 -5.57 7.49
CA THR A 14 -19.14 -4.49 8.46
C THR A 14 -19.36 -5.08 9.85
N GLU A 15 -18.68 -4.52 10.84
CA GLU A 15 -18.90 -4.82 12.25
C GLU A 15 -19.29 -3.55 13.00
N LEU A 16 -20.08 -3.68 14.05
CA LEU A 16 -20.36 -2.58 14.98
C LEU A 16 -19.30 -2.61 16.09
N VAL A 17 -18.41 -1.63 16.10
CA VAL A 17 -17.41 -1.43 17.15
C VAL A 17 -17.80 -0.17 17.91
N ASP A 18 -18.13 -0.30 19.19
CA ASP A 18 -18.61 0.80 20.05
C ASP A 18 -19.83 1.56 19.47
N GLY A 19 -20.72 0.84 18.79
CA GLY A 19 -21.90 1.41 18.14
C GLY A 19 -21.59 2.12 16.80
N ILE A 20 -20.34 2.11 16.35
CA ILE A 20 -19.90 2.72 15.10
C ILE A 20 -19.70 1.60 14.06
N PRO A 21 -20.32 1.69 12.87
CA PRO A 21 -20.08 0.72 11.81
C PRO A 21 -18.65 0.88 11.28
N MET A 22 -17.88 -0.20 11.34
CA MET A 22 -16.50 -0.29 10.89
C MET A 22 -16.39 -1.31 9.76
N ILE A 23 -15.63 -0.96 8.72
CA ILE A 23 -15.31 -1.88 7.63
C ILE A 23 -14.18 -2.79 8.09
N MET A 24 -14.42 -4.09 7.97
CA MET A 24 -13.47 -5.14 8.29
C MET A 24 -13.03 -5.84 7.01
N PHE A 25 -11.79 -6.33 7.03
CA PHE A 25 -11.14 -6.95 5.88
C PHE A 25 -10.65 -8.34 6.24
N SER A 26 -10.73 -9.27 5.29
CA SER A 26 -10.08 -10.57 5.41
C SER A 26 -8.56 -10.39 5.43
N ASP A 27 -7.84 -11.35 6.00
CA ASP A 27 -6.37 -11.27 6.07
C ASP A 27 -5.73 -11.19 4.68
N ARG A 28 -6.33 -11.85 3.68
CA ARG A 28 -5.89 -11.73 2.27
C ARG A 28 -5.98 -10.31 1.74
N VAL A 29 -7.04 -9.55 2.08
CA VAL A 29 -7.17 -8.14 1.68
C VAL A 29 -6.19 -7.26 2.43
N LYS A 30 -6.00 -7.49 3.74
CA LYS A 30 -5.01 -6.76 4.55
C LYS A 30 -3.60 -6.94 3.99
N ASP A 31 -3.19 -8.19 3.75
CA ASP A 31 -1.89 -8.52 3.15
C ASP A 31 -1.69 -7.83 1.80
N PHE A 32 -2.73 -7.79 0.96
CA PHE A 32 -2.68 -7.11 -0.32
C PHE A 32 -2.46 -5.60 -0.16
N ILE A 33 -3.20 -4.95 0.74
CA ILE A 33 -3.07 -3.53 1.05
C ILE A 33 -1.65 -3.24 1.54
N GLU A 34 -1.15 -4.01 2.52
CA GLU A 34 0.19 -3.84 3.10
C GLU A 34 1.28 -3.97 2.03
N ARG A 35 1.24 -5.02 1.20
CA ARG A 35 2.20 -5.22 0.11
C ARG A 35 2.17 -4.08 -0.90
N LYS A 36 0.97 -3.60 -1.26
CA LYS A 36 0.81 -2.51 -2.22
C LYS A 36 1.35 -1.19 -1.67
N MET A 37 1.08 -0.90 -0.40
CA MET A 37 1.62 0.26 0.30
C MET A 37 3.14 0.20 0.43
N ALA A 38 3.70 -0.95 0.83
CA ALA A 38 5.14 -1.15 0.92
C ALA A 38 5.83 -0.87 -0.43
N LYS A 39 5.27 -1.38 -1.54
CA LYS A 39 5.78 -1.12 -2.89
C LYS A 39 5.77 0.37 -3.26
N ILE A 40 4.71 1.09 -2.92
CA ILE A 40 4.62 2.55 -3.16
C ILE A 40 5.72 3.28 -2.40
N ILE A 41 5.89 2.97 -1.11
CA ILE A 41 6.90 3.60 -0.25
C ILE A 41 8.31 3.30 -0.78
N ILE A 42 8.60 2.04 -1.14
CA ILE A 42 9.90 1.65 -1.72
C ILE A 42 10.19 2.46 -2.99
N ASN A 43 9.21 2.60 -3.89
CA ASN A 43 9.37 3.37 -5.11
C ASN A 43 9.62 4.86 -4.83
N GLN A 44 8.93 5.45 -3.84
CA GLN A 44 9.17 6.84 -3.44
C GLN A 44 10.59 7.03 -2.89
N LEU A 45 11.03 6.14 -2.00
CA LEU A 45 12.39 6.18 -1.44
C LEU A 45 13.45 6.00 -2.53
N LEU A 46 13.22 5.11 -3.49
CA LEU A 46 14.11 4.92 -4.63
C LEU A 46 14.22 6.19 -5.49
N GLY A 47 13.09 6.85 -5.77
CA GLY A 47 13.06 8.11 -6.50
C GLY A 47 13.85 9.22 -5.78
N ILE A 48 13.69 9.33 -4.46
CA ILE A 48 14.44 10.28 -3.62
C ILE A 48 15.94 9.99 -3.70
N LYS A 49 16.34 8.72 -3.55
CA LYS A 49 17.75 8.32 -3.63
C LYS A 49 18.37 8.68 -4.97
N ILE A 50 17.70 8.35 -6.08
CA ILE A 50 18.17 8.68 -7.44
C ILE A 50 18.31 10.20 -7.61
N ALA A 51 17.33 10.97 -7.16
CA ALA A 51 17.37 12.43 -7.25
C ALA A 51 18.54 13.02 -6.44
N PHE A 52 18.80 12.48 -5.24
CA PHE A 52 19.92 12.87 -4.41
C PHE A 52 21.27 12.54 -5.05
N ASP A 53 21.44 11.31 -5.55
CA ASP A 53 22.67 10.87 -6.22
C ASP A 53 22.94 11.72 -7.49
N ALA A 54 21.89 12.05 -8.25
CA ALA A 54 22.00 12.93 -9.42
C ALA A 54 22.40 14.36 -9.06
N LEU A 55 21.93 14.90 -7.92
CA LEU A 55 22.34 16.20 -7.42
C LEU A 55 23.80 16.19 -6.98
N LEU A 56 24.22 15.17 -6.23
CA LEU A 56 25.59 15.04 -5.74
C LEU A 56 26.60 14.99 -6.90
N ASN A 57 26.28 14.22 -7.94
CA ASN A 57 27.10 14.10 -9.16
C ASN A 57 27.18 15.40 -9.98
N ARG A 58 26.28 16.38 -9.76
CA ARG A 58 26.36 17.70 -10.41
C ARG A 58 27.19 18.72 -9.63
N VAL A 59 27.31 18.53 -8.32
CA VAL A 59 28.05 19.43 -7.42
C VAL A 59 29.53 19.05 -7.34
N THR A 60 29.86 17.78 -7.66
CA THR A 60 31.21 17.23 -7.69
C THR A 60 31.78 17.29 -9.10
#